data_AF-A0A547Q6C6-F1
#
_entry.id   AF-A0A547Q6C6-F1
#
_cell.length_a   1.000
_cell.length_b   1.000
_cell.length_c   1.000
_cell.angle_alpha   90.00
_cell.angle_beta   90.00
_cell.angle_gamma   90.00
#
_symmetry.space_group_name_H-M   'P 1'
#
loop_
_entity.id
_entity.type
_entity.pdbx_description
1 polymer ?
#
loop_
_entity_poly.entity_id
_entity_poly.type
_entity_poly.pdbx_seq_one_letter_code
_entity_poly.pdbx_strand_id
1 'polypeptide(L)'
;MPAGELIATWISSSLVSVSKLIAALSAISASLFLIARPHLEGYLVAVMERANHELAERIEVLSDQVGVLADRVEQMQPRELVDFRGNPVLALPGPFAPGSSVPLVYVMRKNAPCDAIVTAQFISSRTLRLDPSLTYTTPAQRAPVTDEFSAFTVEVALPEDMRAGDYSYLPQIDPVDCPGFSRFSVPPSPVFEVRAE
;
A
#
# COMPACT_ATOMS: atom_id res chain seq x y z
N MET A 1 -53.09 72.47 32.34
CA MET A 1 -53.14 70.99 32.33
C MET A 1 -52.27 70.51 31.18
N PRO A 2 -51.11 69.89 31.44
CA PRO A 2 -50.13 69.62 30.38
C PRO A 2 -50.49 68.35 29.63
N ALA A 3 -50.45 68.42 28.29
CA ALA A 3 -50.76 67.33 27.35
C ALA A 3 -49.81 66.11 27.43
N GLY A 4 -48.85 66.10 28.36
CA GLY A 4 -47.87 65.01 28.53
C GLY A 4 -48.38 63.79 29.30
N GLU A 5 -49.38 63.93 30.18
CA GLU A 5 -49.87 62.79 31.00
C GLU A 5 -50.81 61.83 30.24
N LEU A 6 -51.45 62.29 29.17
CA LEU A 6 -52.37 61.46 28.35
C LEU A 6 -51.63 60.55 27.35
N ILE A 7 -50.42 60.92 26.94
CA ILE A 7 -49.63 60.12 25.99
C ILE A 7 -48.95 58.94 26.70
N ALA A 8 -48.51 59.15 27.95
CA ALA A 8 -47.86 58.10 28.76
C ALA A 8 -48.81 56.95 29.13
N THR A 9 -50.09 57.22 29.35
CA THR A 9 -51.11 56.20 29.67
C THR A 9 -51.57 55.40 28.44
N TRP A 10 -51.55 56.00 27.25
CA TRP A 10 -51.89 55.30 26.01
C TRP A 10 -50.77 54.35 25.53
N ILE A 11 -49.51 54.76 25.71
CA ILE A 11 -48.32 53.94 25.37
C ILE A 11 -48.20 52.75 26.33
N SER A 12 -48.45 52.93 27.63
CA SER A 12 -48.37 51.83 28.62
C SER A 12 -49.48 50.78 28.41
N SER A 13 -50.70 51.20 28.04
CA SER A 13 -51.80 50.29 27.69
C SER A 13 -51.48 49.42 26.46
N SER A 14 -50.89 50.03 25.43
CA SER A 14 -50.55 49.34 24.17
C SER A 14 -49.43 48.31 24.35
N LEU A 15 -48.41 48.63 25.17
CA LEU A 15 -47.33 47.71 25.51
C LEU A 15 -47.80 46.48 26.31
N VAL A 16 -48.76 46.65 27.22
CA VAL A 16 -49.34 45.55 28.01
C VAL A 16 -50.19 44.61 27.14
N SER A 17 -50.87 45.12 26.12
CA SER A 17 -51.62 44.28 25.17
C SER A 17 -50.70 43.48 24.25
N VAL A 18 -49.60 44.07 23.78
CA VAL A 18 -48.62 43.35 22.94
C VAL A 18 -47.90 42.24 23.71
N SER A 19 -47.51 42.48 24.97
CA SER A 19 -46.84 41.46 25.79
C SER A 19 -47.75 40.26 26.10
N LYS A 20 -49.05 40.49 26.33
CA LYS A 20 -50.05 39.42 26.49
C LYS A 20 -50.23 38.58 25.23
N LEU A 21 -50.17 39.22 24.05
CA LEU A 21 -50.32 38.55 22.77
C LEU A 21 -49.10 37.67 22.43
N ILE A 22 -47.89 38.16 22.75
CA ILE A 22 -46.64 37.38 22.63
C ILE A 22 -46.65 36.19 23.61
N ALA A 23 -47.07 36.39 24.86
CA ALA A 23 -47.17 35.31 25.85
C ALA A 23 -48.22 34.25 25.46
N ALA A 24 -49.34 34.66 24.85
CA ALA A 24 -50.34 33.73 24.35
C ALA A 24 -49.81 32.91 23.17
N LEU A 25 -49.10 33.54 22.22
CA LEU A 25 -48.48 32.85 21.08
C LEU A 25 -47.39 31.86 21.51
N SER A 26 -46.57 32.21 22.51
CA SER A 26 -45.55 31.30 23.04
C SER A 26 -46.15 30.11 23.80
N ALA A 27 -47.26 30.30 24.51
CA ALA A 27 -47.98 29.20 25.16
C ALA A 27 -48.60 28.23 24.14
N ILE A 28 -49.12 28.76 23.03
CA ILE A 28 -49.68 27.94 21.94
C ILE A 28 -48.57 27.15 21.24
N SER A 29 -47.44 27.79 20.91
CA SER A 29 -46.32 27.09 20.26
C SER A 29 -45.69 26.03 21.17
N ALA A 30 -45.54 26.30 22.47
CA ALA A 30 -45.07 25.31 23.44
C ALA A 30 -46.04 24.11 23.56
N SER A 31 -47.36 24.37 23.54
CA SER A 31 -48.37 23.32 23.62
C SER A 31 -48.41 22.47 22.34
N LEU A 32 -48.33 23.09 21.17
CA LEU A 32 -48.20 22.38 19.89
C LEU A 32 -46.91 21.56 19.84
N PHE A 33 -45.80 22.09 20.35
CA PHE A 33 -44.53 21.36 20.43
C PHE A 33 -44.64 20.14 21.36
N LEU A 34 -45.26 20.27 22.53
CA LEU A 34 -45.46 19.15 23.46
C LEU A 34 -46.36 18.05 22.88
N ILE A 35 -47.38 18.41 22.09
CA ILE A 35 -48.26 17.45 21.42
C ILE A 35 -47.54 16.77 20.24
N ALA A 36 -46.74 17.52 19.47
CA ALA A 36 -46.02 16.99 18.32
C ALA A 36 -44.76 16.19 18.71
N ARG A 37 -44.18 16.44 19.89
CA ARG A 37 -42.94 15.82 20.36
C ARG A 37 -42.93 14.29 20.31
N PRO A 38 -43.90 13.54 20.87
CA PRO A 38 -43.87 12.07 20.82
C PRO A 38 -43.96 11.53 19.39
N HIS A 39 -44.67 12.22 18.49
CA HIS A 39 -44.74 11.84 17.08
C HIS A 39 -43.42 12.13 16.34
N LEU A 40 -42.77 13.26 16.64
CA LEU A 40 -41.47 13.60 16.06
C LEU A 40 -40.35 12.68 16.56
N GLU A 41 -40.33 12.34 17.85
CA GLU A 41 -39.37 11.39 18.43
C GLU A 41 -39.55 10.00 17.81
N GLY A 42 -40.79 9.51 17.67
CA GLY A 42 -41.07 8.23 17.00
C GLY A 42 -40.66 8.21 15.53
N TYR A 43 -40.91 9.30 14.79
CA TYR A 43 -40.50 9.43 13.40
C TYR A 43 -38.96 9.47 13.25
N LEU A 44 -38.26 10.23 14.11
CA LEU A 44 -36.80 10.33 14.08
C LEU A 44 -36.14 8.99 14.39
N VAL A 45 -36.63 8.25 15.39
CA VAL A 45 -36.12 6.91 15.72
C VAL A 45 -36.33 5.96 14.55
N ALA A 46 -37.53 5.93 13.95
CA ALA A 46 -37.82 5.04 12.82
C ALA A 46 -36.99 5.38 11.57
N VAL A 47 -36.71 6.66 11.31
CA VAL A 47 -35.84 7.10 10.21
C VAL A 47 -34.39 6.74 10.48
N MET A 48 -33.89 6.96 11.70
CA MET A 48 -32.54 6.55 12.09
C MET A 48 -32.36 5.03 12.04
N GLU A 49 -33.36 4.25 12.46
CA GLU A 49 -33.29 2.79 12.44
C GLU A 49 -33.22 2.25 11.01
N ARG A 50 -34.02 2.79 10.08
CA ARG A 50 -33.90 2.45 8.65
C ARG A 50 -32.55 2.84 8.07
N ALA A 51 -32.08 4.05 8.35
CA ALA A 51 -30.78 4.52 7.86
C ALA A 51 -29.63 3.67 8.41
N ASN A 52 -29.69 3.27 9.68
CA ASN A 52 -28.70 2.39 10.29
C ASN A 52 -28.74 0.97 9.69
N HIS A 53 -29.94 0.44 9.40
CA HIS A 53 -30.07 -0.88 8.78
C HIS A 53 -29.53 -0.88 7.34
N GLU A 54 -29.88 0.12 6.53
CA GLU A 54 -29.36 0.29 5.18
C GLU A 54 -27.83 0.48 5.17
N LEU A 55 -27.29 1.23 6.14
CA LEU A 55 -25.86 1.41 6.27
C LEU A 55 -25.15 0.10 6.66
N ALA A 56 -25.73 -0.69 7.57
CA ALA A 56 -25.18 -1.97 7.97
C ALA A 56 -25.13 -2.97 6.80
N GLU A 57 -26.21 -3.06 6.01
CA GLU A 57 -26.27 -3.90 4.82
C GLU A 57 -25.23 -3.48 3.77
N ARG A 58 -25.06 -2.17 3.55
CA ARG A 58 -24.04 -1.65 2.63
C ARG A 58 -22.62 -1.98 3.10
N ILE A 59 -22.35 -1.92 4.42
CA ILE A 59 -21.05 -2.26 4.99
C ILE A 59 -20.75 -3.75 4.80
N GLU A 60 -21.73 -4.63 5.00
CA GLU A 60 -21.57 -6.07 4.80
C GLU A 60 -21.23 -6.40 3.34
N VAL A 61 -21.98 -5.85 2.38
CA VAL A 61 -21.70 -6.04 0.95
C VAL A 61 -20.32 -5.50 0.56
N LEU A 62 -19.92 -4.35 1.10
CA LEU A 62 -18.58 -3.78 0.88
C LEU A 62 -17.48 -4.67 1.46
N SER A 63 -17.67 -5.23 2.65
CA SER A 63 -16.72 -6.16 3.28
C SER A 63 -16.54 -7.42 2.42
N ASP A 64 -17.62 -7.98 1.92
CA ASP A 64 -17.59 -9.16 1.03
C ASP A 64 -16.88 -8.86 -0.28
N GLN A 65 -17.17 -7.71 -0.89
CA GLN A 65 -16.49 -7.27 -2.11
C GLN A 65 -14.99 -7.06 -1.89
N VAL A 66 -14.59 -6.48 -0.76
CA VAL A 66 -13.17 -6.33 -0.39
C VAL A 66 -12.51 -7.68 -0.18
N GLY A 67 -13.19 -8.64 0.46
CA GLY A 67 -12.70 -10.01 0.62
C GLY A 67 -12.46 -10.70 -0.73
N VAL A 68 -13.45 -10.67 -1.62
CA VAL A 68 -13.32 -11.25 -2.97
C VAL A 68 -12.21 -10.57 -3.79
N LEU A 69 -12.06 -9.25 -3.68
CA LEU A 69 -10.99 -8.51 -4.35
C LEU A 69 -9.62 -8.88 -3.77
N ALA A 70 -9.50 -9.02 -2.45
CA ALA A 70 -8.27 -9.43 -1.79
C ALA A 70 -7.83 -10.82 -2.25
N ASP A 71 -8.74 -11.80 -2.24
CA ASP A 71 -8.49 -13.15 -2.72
C ASP A 71 -8.06 -13.17 -4.19
N ARG A 72 -8.73 -12.37 -5.02
CA ARG A 72 -8.41 -12.28 -6.46
C ARG A 72 -7.06 -11.60 -6.71
N VAL A 73 -6.70 -10.60 -5.91
CA VAL A 73 -5.39 -9.95 -5.98
C VAL A 73 -4.31 -10.92 -5.54
N GLU A 74 -4.52 -11.68 -4.48
CA GLU A 74 -3.57 -12.69 -4.00
C GLU A 74 -3.38 -13.82 -5.02
N GLN A 75 -4.43 -14.21 -5.75
CA GLN A 75 -4.35 -15.16 -6.86
C GLN A 75 -3.67 -14.57 -8.12
N MET A 76 -3.66 -13.25 -8.28
CA MET A 76 -3.04 -12.57 -9.43
C MET A 76 -1.59 -12.14 -9.19
N GLN A 77 -1.12 -12.09 -7.95
CA GLN A 77 0.28 -11.76 -7.69
C GLN A 77 1.18 -12.92 -8.18
N PRO A 78 2.10 -12.67 -9.13
CA PRO A 78 3.04 -13.69 -9.56
C PRO A 78 3.83 -14.15 -8.34
N ARG A 79 3.74 -15.44 -8.03
CA ARG A 79 4.52 -16.02 -6.94
C ARG A 79 5.97 -16.01 -7.37
N GLU A 80 6.83 -15.39 -6.57
CA GLU A 80 8.27 -15.44 -6.80
C GLU A 80 8.82 -16.77 -6.27
N LEU A 81 9.71 -17.39 -7.05
CA LEU A 81 10.31 -18.68 -6.66
C LEU A 81 11.17 -18.54 -5.41
N VAL A 82 11.75 -17.36 -5.21
CA VAL A 82 12.66 -17.01 -4.14
C VAL A 82 12.28 -15.62 -3.65
N ASP A 83 12.06 -15.47 -2.34
CA ASP A 83 11.89 -14.16 -1.72
C ASP A 83 13.23 -13.62 -1.26
N PHE A 84 13.45 -12.33 -1.47
CA PHE A 84 14.64 -11.62 -1.02
C PHE A 84 14.32 -10.65 0.12
N ARG A 85 15.24 -10.55 1.08
CA ARG A 85 15.15 -9.57 2.16
C ARG A 85 16.26 -8.54 2.03
N GLY A 86 15.88 -7.36 1.51
CA GLY A 86 16.81 -6.27 1.26
C GLY A 86 17.64 -6.49 -0.01
N ASN A 87 18.66 -5.64 -0.18
CA ASN A 87 19.61 -5.74 -1.29
C ASN A 87 20.77 -6.67 -0.91
N PRO A 88 21.38 -7.36 -1.88
CA PRO A 88 22.62 -8.10 -1.62
C PRO A 88 23.74 -7.17 -1.14
N VAL A 89 24.73 -7.77 -0.49
CA VAL A 89 25.97 -7.10 -0.10
C VAL A 89 27.17 -7.81 -0.70
N LEU A 90 28.25 -7.08 -0.97
CA LEU A 90 29.52 -7.68 -1.36
C LEU A 90 30.14 -8.39 -0.15
N ALA A 91 30.50 -9.67 -0.30
CA ALA A 91 31.18 -10.41 0.77
C ALA A 91 32.64 -9.95 0.94
N LEU A 92 33.28 -9.58 -0.17
CA LEU A 92 34.64 -9.06 -0.22
C LEU A 92 34.66 -7.71 -0.93
N PRO A 93 35.45 -6.74 -0.45
CA PRO A 93 35.70 -5.52 -1.20
C PRO A 93 36.56 -5.84 -2.44
N GLY A 94 36.24 -5.21 -3.57
CA GLY A 94 37.05 -5.29 -4.79
C GLY A 94 38.38 -4.52 -4.67
N PRO A 95 39.13 -4.34 -5.79
CA PRO A 95 38.73 -4.62 -7.16
C PRO A 95 38.80 -6.10 -7.53
N PHE A 96 38.04 -6.49 -8.56
CA PHE A 96 38.01 -7.84 -9.13
C PHE A 96 38.65 -7.86 -10.52
N ALA A 97 39.17 -9.02 -10.94
CA ALA A 97 39.75 -9.22 -12.27
C ALA A 97 38.71 -9.82 -13.24
N PRO A 98 38.77 -9.52 -14.56
CA PRO A 98 38.02 -10.28 -15.56
C PRO A 98 38.28 -11.79 -15.45
N GLY A 99 37.26 -12.62 -15.66
CA GLY A 99 37.36 -14.08 -15.46
C GLY A 99 37.31 -14.54 -13.99
N SER A 100 37.42 -13.64 -13.02
CA SER A 100 37.28 -13.98 -11.59
C SER A 100 35.80 -14.06 -11.16
N SER A 101 35.54 -14.22 -9.86
CA SER A 101 34.18 -14.24 -9.31
C SER A 101 33.99 -13.15 -8.26
N VAL A 102 32.80 -12.57 -8.23
CA VAL A 102 32.36 -11.58 -7.22
C VAL A 102 31.44 -12.29 -6.22
N PRO A 103 31.85 -12.44 -4.95
CA PRO A 103 31.02 -13.07 -3.94
C PRO A 103 29.97 -12.08 -3.43
N LEU A 104 28.70 -12.40 -3.64
CA LEU A 104 27.55 -11.64 -3.16
C LEU A 104 26.80 -12.42 -2.09
N VAL A 105 26.43 -11.76 -1.00
CA VAL A 105 25.58 -12.35 0.03
C VAL A 105 24.15 -11.85 -0.14
N TYR A 106 23.23 -12.79 -0.34
CA TYR A 106 21.80 -12.56 -0.35
C TYR A 106 21.17 -13.13 0.92
N VAL A 107 20.19 -12.43 1.49
CA VAL A 107 19.29 -12.99 2.50
C VAL A 107 18.00 -13.37 1.79
N MET A 108 17.77 -14.67 1.64
CA MET A 108 16.66 -15.18 0.82
C MET A 108 16.03 -16.43 1.43
N ARG A 109 14.81 -16.75 0.99
CA ARG A 109 14.16 -18.04 1.23
C ARG A 109 13.60 -18.58 -0.07
N LYS A 110 13.57 -19.91 -0.21
CA LYS A 110 13.05 -20.55 -1.42
C LYS A 110 11.62 -21.03 -1.16
N ASN A 111 10.68 -20.59 -2.00
CA ASN A 111 9.24 -20.81 -1.80
C ASN A 111 8.72 -22.07 -2.49
N ALA A 112 9.41 -22.57 -3.51
CA ALA A 112 9.01 -23.78 -4.24
C ALA A 112 10.22 -24.60 -4.68
N PRO A 113 10.09 -25.93 -4.83
CA PRO A 113 11.22 -26.82 -5.11
C PRO A 113 11.69 -26.79 -6.58
N CYS A 114 11.13 -25.89 -7.41
CA CYS A 114 11.41 -25.83 -8.83
C CYS A 114 12.88 -25.52 -9.14
N ASP A 115 13.29 -25.93 -10.34
CA ASP A 115 14.54 -25.50 -10.95
C ASP A 115 14.35 -24.11 -11.58
N ALA A 116 15.46 -23.42 -11.81
CA ALA A 116 15.44 -22.12 -12.47
C ALA A 116 16.71 -21.90 -13.29
N ILE A 117 16.64 -20.99 -14.25
CA ILE A 117 17.77 -20.44 -14.98
C ILE A 117 17.98 -19.03 -14.46
N VAL A 118 19.23 -18.67 -14.16
CA VAL A 118 19.63 -17.32 -13.81
C VAL A 118 20.27 -16.68 -15.04
N THR A 119 19.70 -15.57 -15.49
CA THR A 119 20.34 -14.69 -16.47
C THR A 119 21.13 -13.63 -15.72
N ALA A 120 22.45 -13.73 -15.77
CA ALA A 120 23.38 -12.76 -15.24
C ALA A 120 23.51 -11.58 -16.19
N GLN A 121 23.21 -10.37 -15.71
CA GLN A 121 23.36 -9.14 -16.48
C GLN A 121 24.18 -8.13 -15.69
N PHE A 122 24.86 -7.22 -16.39
CA PHE A 122 25.70 -6.20 -15.77
C PHE A 122 25.32 -4.81 -16.24
N ILE A 123 25.15 -3.90 -15.29
CA ILE A 123 24.91 -2.48 -15.52
C ILE A 123 26.25 -1.76 -15.34
N SER A 124 26.71 -1.03 -16.35
CA SER A 124 27.89 -0.17 -16.20
C SER A 124 27.52 1.12 -15.50
N SER A 125 28.22 1.48 -14.43
CA SER A 125 27.99 2.75 -13.71
C SER A 125 28.32 3.98 -14.57
N ARG A 126 29.18 3.82 -15.60
CA ARG A 126 29.54 4.91 -16.52
C ARG A 126 28.40 5.25 -17.48
N THR A 127 27.74 4.25 -18.04
CA THR A 127 26.69 4.44 -19.06
C THR A 127 25.28 4.33 -18.48
N LEU A 128 25.13 3.81 -17.26
CA LEU A 128 23.87 3.47 -16.61
C LEU A 128 22.98 2.58 -17.48
N ARG A 129 23.60 1.71 -18.28
CA ARG A 129 22.92 0.78 -19.19
C ARG A 129 23.41 -0.64 -18.96
N LEU A 130 22.52 -1.59 -19.23
CA LEU A 130 22.88 -3.00 -19.36
C LEU A 130 23.85 -3.15 -20.53
N ASP A 131 24.86 -3.98 -20.34
CA ASP A 131 25.76 -4.41 -21.41
C ASP A 131 25.37 -5.84 -21.86
N PRO A 132 24.69 -6.00 -23.02
CA PRO A 132 24.28 -7.31 -23.50
C PRO A 132 25.45 -8.24 -23.79
N SER A 133 26.64 -7.70 -24.09
CA SER A 133 27.83 -8.51 -24.38
C SER A 133 28.35 -9.24 -23.15
N LEU A 134 28.05 -8.73 -21.95
CA LEU A 134 28.43 -9.33 -20.66
C LEU A 134 27.35 -10.24 -20.09
N THR A 135 26.24 -10.44 -20.81
CA THR A 135 25.09 -11.22 -20.32
C THR A 135 25.31 -12.71 -20.60
N TYR A 136 25.07 -13.55 -19.59
CA TYR A 136 25.10 -15.00 -19.73
C TYR A 136 24.00 -15.66 -18.91
N THR A 137 23.71 -16.93 -19.21
CA THR A 137 22.73 -17.74 -18.50
C THR A 137 23.40 -18.93 -17.83
N THR A 138 22.94 -19.29 -16.65
CA THR A 138 23.43 -20.45 -15.90
C THR A 138 22.28 -21.11 -15.15
N PRO A 139 22.23 -22.45 -15.05
CA PRO A 139 21.25 -23.10 -14.19
C PRO A 139 21.46 -22.68 -12.73
N ALA A 140 20.37 -22.35 -12.03
CA ALA A 140 20.41 -22.06 -10.61
C ALA A 140 20.82 -23.32 -9.84
N GLN A 141 21.63 -23.14 -8.79
CA GLN A 141 21.94 -24.24 -7.89
C GLN A 141 20.67 -24.70 -7.16
N ARG A 142 20.39 -26.00 -7.19
CA ARG A 142 19.22 -26.55 -6.51
C ARG A 142 19.40 -26.46 -4.99
N ALA A 143 18.52 -25.71 -4.34
CA ALA A 143 18.39 -25.64 -2.88
C ALA A 143 17.03 -26.20 -2.43
N PRO A 144 16.91 -26.70 -1.18
CA PRO A 144 15.62 -27.08 -0.59
C PRO A 144 14.73 -25.85 -0.38
N VAL A 145 13.41 -26.08 -0.29
CA VAL A 145 12.44 -25.06 0.16
C VAL A 145 12.71 -24.74 1.63
N THR A 146 12.65 -23.46 1.99
CA THR A 146 12.93 -23.00 3.35
C THR A 146 11.81 -22.09 3.84
N ASP A 147 11.31 -22.33 5.05
CA ASP A 147 10.29 -21.48 5.67
C ASP A 147 10.88 -20.15 6.15
N GLU A 148 12.15 -20.19 6.56
CA GLU A 148 12.90 -19.04 7.09
C GLU A 148 13.87 -18.45 6.06
N PHE A 149 14.18 -17.16 6.24
CA PHE A 149 15.22 -16.47 5.50
C PHE A 149 16.59 -16.90 6.01
N SER A 150 17.49 -17.24 5.08
CA SER A 150 18.87 -17.58 5.37
C SER A 150 19.82 -16.78 4.49
N ALA A 151 21.06 -16.61 4.96
CA ALA A 151 22.11 -15.96 4.18
C ALA A 151 22.76 -16.98 3.25
N PHE A 152 22.92 -16.62 1.98
CA PHE A 152 23.55 -17.43 0.94
C PHE A 152 24.57 -16.59 0.19
N THR A 153 25.76 -17.16 0.00
CA THR A 153 26.78 -16.56 -0.86
C THR A 153 26.63 -17.10 -2.28
N VAL A 154 26.57 -16.19 -3.24
CA VAL A 154 26.55 -16.48 -4.68
C VAL A 154 27.85 -15.96 -5.28
N GLU A 155 28.57 -16.84 -5.96
CA GLU A 155 29.77 -16.49 -6.71
C GLU A 155 29.39 -16.10 -8.13
N VAL A 156 29.43 -14.80 -8.44
CA VAL A 156 29.08 -14.30 -9.78
C VAL A 156 30.35 -14.28 -10.64
N ALA A 157 30.41 -15.16 -11.64
CA ALA A 157 31.52 -15.18 -12.58
C ALA A 157 31.52 -13.90 -13.44
N LEU A 158 32.67 -13.26 -13.57
CA LEU A 158 32.90 -12.13 -14.46
C LEU A 158 33.39 -12.65 -15.83
N PRO A 159 32.82 -12.16 -16.95
CA PRO A 159 33.34 -12.52 -18.28
C PRO A 159 34.84 -12.21 -18.42
N GLU A 160 35.58 -13.05 -19.15
CA GLU A 160 37.02 -12.86 -19.39
C GLU A 160 37.34 -11.59 -20.19
N ASP A 161 36.41 -11.18 -21.06
CA ASP A 161 36.52 -9.98 -21.90
C ASP A 161 35.92 -8.73 -21.24
N MET A 162 35.54 -8.82 -19.96
CA MET A 162 35.00 -7.69 -19.20
C MET A 162 36.06 -6.58 -19.08
N ARG A 163 35.70 -5.37 -19.49
CA ARG A 163 36.60 -4.22 -19.42
C ARG A 163 36.71 -3.70 -17.99
N ALA A 164 37.81 -3.02 -17.70
CA ALA A 164 37.95 -2.30 -16.43
C ALA A 164 36.88 -1.21 -16.29
N GLY A 165 36.32 -1.08 -15.09
CA GLY A 165 35.27 -0.12 -14.78
C GLY A 165 34.41 -0.54 -13.60
N ASP A 166 33.40 0.26 -13.32
CA ASP A 166 32.46 0.02 -12.22
C ASP A 166 31.16 -0.60 -12.76
N TYR A 167 30.72 -1.68 -12.13
CA TYR A 167 29.58 -2.48 -12.56
C TYR A 167 28.65 -2.83 -11.39
N SER A 168 27.38 -3.04 -11.70
CA SER A 168 26.39 -3.65 -10.80
C SER A 168 25.79 -4.88 -11.48
N TYR A 169 25.67 -5.98 -10.73
CA TYR A 169 25.09 -7.22 -11.18
C TYR A 169 23.57 -7.20 -11.01
N LEU A 170 22.83 -7.54 -12.07
CA LEU A 170 21.38 -7.62 -12.07
C LEU A 170 20.94 -9.02 -12.52
N PRO A 171 20.60 -9.93 -11.59
CA PRO A 171 20.08 -11.23 -11.95
C PRO A 171 18.62 -11.16 -12.39
N GLN A 172 18.28 -11.95 -13.40
CA GLN A 172 16.90 -12.33 -13.69
C GLN A 172 16.73 -13.84 -13.50
N ILE A 173 15.69 -14.24 -12.78
CA ILE A 173 15.40 -15.65 -12.49
C ILE A 173 14.22 -16.09 -13.33
N ASP A 174 14.43 -17.16 -14.10
CA ASP A 174 13.45 -17.84 -14.94
C ASP A 174 13.13 -19.22 -14.37
N PRO A 175 11.95 -19.40 -13.73
CA PRO A 175 11.51 -20.72 -13.30
C PRO A 175 11.38 -21.70 -14.48
N VAL A 176 11.84 -22.93 -14.30
CA VAL A 176 11.74 -24.01 -15.31
C VAL A 176 10.66 -24.99 -14.85
N ASP A 177 9.68 -25.26 -15.73
CA ASP A 177 8.57 -26.20 -15.47
C ASP A 177 7.86 -25.96 -14.12
N CYS A 178 7.65 -24.69 -13.76
CA CYS A 178 7.11 -24.28 -12.46
C CYS A 178 5.78 -23.52 -12.62
N PRO A 179 4.62 -24.21 -12.62
CA PRO A 179 3.32 -23.58 -12.85
C PRO A 179 2.99 -22.50 -11.80
N GLY A 180 2.54 -21.34 -12.26
CA GLY A 180 2.16 -20.22 -11.38
C GLY A 180 3.32 -19.31 -10.94
N PHE A 181 4.55 -19.60 -11.37
CA PHE A 181 5.71 -18.75 -11.17
C PHE A 181 6.13 -18.12 -12.50
N SER A 182 6.45 -16.84 -12.48
CA SER A 182 6.92 -16.11 -13.67
C SER A 182 8.37 -15.67 -13.51
N ARG A 183 8.98 -15.25 -14.63
CA ARG A 183 10.25 -14.51 -14.61
C ARG A 183 10.14 -13.34 -13.63
N PHE A 184 11.19 -13.13 -12.83
CA PHE A 184 11.29 -11.97 -11.96
C PHE A 184 12.73 -11.47 -11.88
N SER A 185 12.88 -10.20 -11.52
CA SER A 185 14.18 -9.55 -11.37
C SER A 185 14.55 -9.49 -9.91
N VAL A 186 15.77 -9.90 -9.59
CA VAL A 186 16.32 -9.81 -8.24
C VAL A 186 16.87 -8.39 -8.02
N PRO A 187 16.90 -7.87 -6.79
CA PRO A 187 17.55 -6.60 -6.50
C PRO A 187 19.01 -6.56 -7.00
N PRO A 188 19.44 -5.46 -7.64
CA PRO A 188 20.80 -5.34 -8.16
C PRO A 188 21.83 -5.31 -7.04
N SER A 189 23.05 -5.75 -7.37
CA SER A 189 24.18 -5.67 -6.45
C SER A 189 24.59 -4.21 -6.19
N PRO A 190 25.27 -3.95 -5.06
CA PRO A 190 26.11 -2.77 -4.95
C PRO A 190 27.09 -2.70 -6.12
N VAL A 191 27.53 -1.49 -6.44
CA VAL A 191 28.56 -1.27 -7.46
C VAL A 191 29.89 -1.88 -6.98
N PHE A 192 30.58 -2.59 -7.86
CA PHE A 192 31.92 -3.13 -7.65
C PHE A 192 32.85 -2.73 -8.80
N GLU A 193 34.14 -2.60 -8.47
CA GLU A 193 35.19 -2.22 -9.42
C GLU A 193 35.80 -3.47 -10.06
N VAL A 194 35.96 -3.45 -11.39
CA VAL A 194 36.72 -4.41 -12.18
C VAL A 194 37.99 -3.73 -12.67
N ARG A 195 39.16 -4.34 -12.48
CA ARG A 195 40.46 -3.86 -12.97
C ARG A 195 41.08 -4.88 -13.91
N ALA A 196 41.71 -4.39 -14.98
CA ALA A 196 42.57 -5.22 -15.80
C ALA A 196 43.80 -5.65 -14.97
N GLU A 197 44.19 -6.91 -15.07
CA GLU A 197 45.47 -7.40 -14.53
C GLU A 197 46.67 -6.77 -15.26
#